data_AF-A0A968RB56-F1
#
_entry.id   AF-A0A968RB56-F1
#
_cell.length_a   1.000
_cell.length_b   1.000
_cell.length_c   1.000
_cell.angle_alpha   90.00
_cell.angle_beta   90.00
_cell.angle_gamma   90.00
#
_symmetry.space_group_name_H-M   'P 1'
#
loop_
_entity.id
_entity.type
_entity.pdbx_description
1 polymer ?
#
loop_
_entity_poly.entity_id
_entity_poly.type
_entity_poly.pdbx_seq_one_letter_code
_entity_poly.pdbx_strand_id
1 'polypeptide(L)'
;MLASQFNARTEAEGWWLFSCKQDSETNKFIQILDKHFRELPLKARGCTYATHPFTGDRSWLKRVWNCINACQMPTILFESCFISNDRDCQWLKNGGYKDVAQKICDGVREYLQSSLETTLYKAVVNAPDFLNVRSGSGTNYPVVGQLNNGTSLEIVEEDPAGWVRISSPIKGWAAKRYTQRLGA
;
A
#
# COMPACT_ATOMS: atom_id res chain seq x y z
N MET A 1 -14.82 51.16 -1.54
CA MET A 1 -15.89 50.43 -2.26
C MET A 1 -15.24 49.24 -2.95
N LEU A 2 -15.69 48.03 -2.60
CA LEU A 2 -15.47 46.73 -3.24
C LEU A 2 -14.02 46.21 -3.38
N ALA A 3 -13.53 45.57 -2.31
CA ALA A 3 -12.63 44.43 -2.45
C ALA A 3 -13.41 43.33 -3.19
N SER A 4 -12.99 43.03 -4.41
CA SER A 4 -13.61 42.03 -5.27
C SER A 4 -13.61 40.66 -4.60
N GLN A 5 -14.82 40.11 -4.49
CA GLN A 5 -15.17 38.81 -3.93
C GLN A 5 -14.25 37.69 -4.41
N PHE A 6 -13.32 37.26 -3.56
CA PHE A 6 -13.04 35.83 -3.48
C PHE A 6 -14.24 35.20 -2.78
N ASN A 7 -15.23 34.75 -3.55
CA ASN A 7 -16.15 33.71 -3.12
C ASN A 7 -15.36 32.40 -2.95
N ALA A 8 -14.47 32.37 -1.95
CA ALA A 8 -13.91 31.12 -1.46
C ALA A 8 -15.11 30.31 -0.97
N ARG A 9 -15.34 29.15 -1.58
CA ARG A 9 -16.49 28.28 -1.30
C ARG A 9 -16.47 27.87 0.19
N THR A 10 -17.14 28.64 1.04
CA THR A 10 -17.28 28.38 2.49
C THR A 10 -18.05 27.07 2.76
N GLU A 11 -18.71 26.51 1.75
CA GLU A 11 -19.45 25.25 1.81
C GLU A 11 -18.58 23.98 1.68
N ALA A 12 -17.33 24.10 1.20
CA ALA A 12 -16.47 22.92 1.08
C ALA A 12 -15.95 22.50 2.47
N GLU A 13 -16.31 21.29 2.90
CA GLU A 13 -15.86 20.67 4.16
C GLU A 13 -15.35 19.24 3.91
N GLY A 14 -14.64 18.67 4.87
CA GLY A 14 -14.22 17.28 4.86
C GLY A 14 -12.89 17.01 4.18
N TRP A 15 -12.60 15.74 3.91
CA TRP A 15 -11.28 15.29 3.43
C TRP A 15 -11.33 14.64 2.05
N TRP A 16 -10.19 14.68 1.35
CA TRP A 16 -9.94 13.97 0.10
C TRP A 16 -8.73 13.03 0.23
N LEU A 17 -8.82 11.90 -0.47
CA LEU A 17 -7.69 11.00 -0.69
C LEU A 17 -7.38 10.98 -2.19
N PHE A 18 -6.14 11.30 -2.56
CA PHE A 18 -5.70 11.35 -3.94
C PHE A 18 -4.64 10.29 -4.22
N SER A 19 -4.72 9.69 -5.40
CA SER A 19 -3.67 8.82 -5.97
C SER A 19 -3.54 9.05 -7.47
N CYS A 20 -2.35 8.80 -8.01
CA CYS A 20 -2.09 8.80 -9.46
C CYS A 20 -1.93 7.38 -10.03
N LYS A 21 -1.92 6.34 -9.18
CA LYS A 21 -1.68 4.95 -9.59
C LYS A 21 -2.83 4.04 -9.23
N GLN A 22 -2.99 3.00 -10.04
CA GLN A 22 -4.08 2.03 -9.95
C GLN A 22 -3.57 0.58 -9.96
N ASP A 23 -2.30 0.35 -9.64
CA ASP A 23 -1.76 -1.01 -9.47
C ASP A 23 -2.27 -1.68 -8.18
N SER A 24 -2.15 -3.01 -8.09
CA SER A 24 -2.72 -3.80 -7.00
C SER A 24 -2.19 -3.40 -5.63
N GLU A 25 -0.89 -3.09 -5.53
CA GLU A 25 -0.26 -2.75 -4.26
C GLU A 25 -0.65 -1.34 -3.81
N THR A 26 -0.71 -0.39 -4.74
CA THR A 26 -1.22 0.96 -4.45
C THR A 26 -2.70 0.93 -4.08
N ASN A 27 -3.53 0.14 -4.76
CA ASN A 27 -4.95 0.01 -4.44
C ASN A 27 -5.17 -0.58 -3.04
N LYS A 28 -4.38 -1.58 -2.66
CA LYS A 28 -4.38 -2.14 -1.30
C LYS A 28 -4.03 -1.06 -0.26
N PHE A 29 -2.98 -0.29 -0.51
CA PHE A 29 -2.58 0.82 0.38
C PHE A 29 -3.70 1.86 0.51
N ILE A 30 -4.30 2.29 -0.60
CA ILE A 30 -5.44 3.22 -0.61
C ILE A 30 -6.62 2.69 0.20
N GLN A 31 -7.01 1.44 -0.01
CA GLN A 31 -8.17 0.84 0.68
C GLN A 31 -7.97 0.81 2.21
N ILE A 32 -6.77 0.45 2.66
CA ILE A 32 -6.43 0.45 4.08
C ILE A 32 -6.50 1.87 4.65
N LEU A 33 -5.88 2.85 3.98
CA LEU A 33 -5.85 4.23 4.49
C LEU A 33 -7.24 4.89 4.44
N ASP A 34 -8.01 4.68 3.37
CA ASP A 34 -9.40 5.16 3.24
C ASP A 34 -10.28 4.63 4.38
N LYS A 35 -10.15 3.34 4.73
CA LYS A 35 -10.83 2.73 5.88
C LYS A 35 -10.53 3.48 7.17
N HIS A 36 -9.26 3.75 7.48
CA HIS A 36 -8.86 4.48 8.69
C HIS A 36 -9.35 5.95 8.68
N PHE A 37 -9.28 6.64 7.54
CA PHE A 37 -9.72 8.04 7.44
C PHE A 37 -11.23 8.21 7.53
N ARG A 38 -12.02 7.20 7.19
CA ARG A 38 -13.49 7.20 7.40
C ARG A 38 -13.90 7.27 8.86
N GLU A 39 -13.00 6.99 9.79
CA GLU A 39 -13.25 7.13 11.24
C GLU A 39 -13.07 8.57 11.73
N LEU A 40 -12.56 9.49 10.91
CA LEU A 40 -12.50 10.92 11.25
C LEU A 40 -13.92 11.51 11.27
N PRO A 41 -14.23 12.46 12.17
CA PRO A 41 -15.56 13.06 12.28
C PRO A 41 -15.80 14.15 11.22
N LEU A 42 -15.28 13.95 10.01
CA LEU A 42 -15.33 14.85 8.88
C LEU A 42 -15.97 14.17 7.67
N LYS A 43 -16.59 14.96 6.80
CA LYS A 43 -17.21 14.44 5.58
C LYS A 43 -16.17 13.75 4.68
N ALA A 44 -16.35 12.46 4.42
CA ALA A 44 -15.55 11.74 3.44
C ALA A 44 -15.97 12.15 2.02
N ARG A 45 -15.05 12.73 1.24
CA ARG A 45 -15.31 13.09 -0.17
C ARG A 45 -14.85 12.00 -1.15
N GLY A 46 -14.18 10.97 -0.63
CA GLY A 46 -13.79 9.76 -1.34
C GLY A 46 -12.38 9.80 -1.92
N CYS A 47 -12.03 8.72 -2.61
CA CYS A 47 -10.76 8.60 -3.31
C CYS A 47 -10.90 9.10 -4.76
N THR A 48 -10.06 10.07 -5.14
CA THR A 48 -9.98 10.57 -6.51
C THR A 48 -8.69 10.09 -7.16
N TYR A 49 -8.83 9.36 -8.27
CA TYR A 49 -7.70 9.02 -9.13
C TYR A 49 -7.43 10.18 -10.09
N ALA A 50 -6.33 10.89 -9.88
CA ALA A 50 -5.92 12.01 -10.72
C ALA A 50 -5.28 11.48 -12.02
N THR A 51 -6.11 11.21 -13.04
CA THR A 51 -5.65 10.67 -14.33
C THR A 51 -5.04 11.72 -15.26
N HIS A 52 -5.25 13.01 -14.99
CA HIS A 52 -4.71 14.13 -15.77
C HIS A 52 -4.30 15.27 -14.82
N PRO A 53 -3.33 16.13 -15.20
CA PRO A 53 -3.15 17.40 -14.50
C PRO A 53 -4.48 18.15 -14.63
N PHE A 54 -5.18 18.37 -13.51
CA PHE A 54 -6.45 19.11 -13.46
C PHE A 54 -6.35 20.33 -14.39
N THR A 55 -7.10 20.30 -15.50
CA THR A 55 -6.80 21.00 -16.77
C THR A 55 -7.10 22.50 -16.76
N GLY A 56 -6.63 23.22 -15.75
CA GLY A 56 -6.52 24.68 -15.75
C GLY A 56 -5.16 25.05 -15.19
N ASP A 57 -4.54 26.10 -15.72
CA ASP A 57 -3.20 26.57 -15.35
C ASP A 57 -3.05 26.79 -13.83
N ARG A 58 -2.73 25.69 -13.15
CA ARG A 58 -2.50 25.60 -11.72
C ARG A 58 -1.16 24.90 -11.58
N SER A 59 -0.11 25.66 -11.85
CA SER A 59 1.29 25.19 -11.79
C SER A 59 1.60 24.40 -10.52
N TRP A 60 0.93 24.72 -9.40
CA TRP A 60 1.04 23.97 -8.15
C TRP A 60 0.42 22.56 -8.20
N LEU A 61 -0.76 22.39 -8.80
CA LEU A 61 -1.37 21.06 -9.00
C LEU A 61 -0.50 20.18 -9.89
N LYS A 62 0.11 20.77 -10.93
CA LYS A 62 1.08 20.06 -11.78
C LYS A 62 2.30 19.60 -10.99
N ARG A 63 2.82 20.43 -10.06
CA ARG A 63 3.94 20.04 -9.18
C ARG A 63 3.55 18.90 -8.23
N VAL A 64 2.40 19.00 -7.56
CA VAL A 64 1.90 17.97 -6.65
C VAL A 64 1.65 16.64 -7.39
N TRP A 65 1.01 16.71 -8.56
CA TRP A 65 0.80 15.55 -9.42
C TRP A 65 2.14 14.94 -9.87
N ASN A 66 3.11 15.75 -10.28
CA ASN A 66 4.44 15.26 -10.65
C ASN A 66 5.12 14.53 -9.49
N CYS A 67 5.01 15.03 -8.25
CA CYS A 67 5.60 14.37 -7.09
C CYS A 67 5.00 12.98 -6.84
N ILE A 68 3.68 12.85 -6.90
CA ILE A 68 2.98 11.58 -6.64
C ILE A 68 3.18 10.61 -7.81
N ASN A 69 3.12 11.11 -9.05
CA ASN A 69 3.26 10.32 -10.27
C ASN A 69 4.70 9.82 -10.50
N ALA A 70 5.71 10.60 -10.10
CA ALA A 70 7.11 10.21 -10.23
C ALA A 70 7.55 9.15 -9.20
N CYS A 71 6.82 9.01 -8.09
CA CYS A 71 7.11 7.94 -7.14
C CYS A 71 6.87 6.58 -7.81
N GLN A 72 7.75 5.60 -7.64
CA GLN A 72 7.56 4.23 -8.16
C GLN A 72 6.87 3.30 -7.15
N MET A 73 6.77 3.72 -5.90
CA MET A 73 6.13 2.98 -4.80
C MET A 73 4.67 3.40 -4.57
N PRO A 74 3.85 2.63 -3.82
CA PRO A 74 2.53 3.05 -3.36
C PRO A 74 2.58 4.43 -2.71
N THR A 75 1.76 5.36 -3.18
CA THR A 75 1.78 6.76 -2.75
C THR A 75 0.37 7.33 -2.77
N ILE A 76 0.04 8.09 -1.73
CA ILE A 76 -1.20 8.85 -1.61
C ILE A 76 -0.89 10.30 -1.28
N LEU A 77 -1.84 11.20 -1.56
CA LEU A 77 -1.93 12.50 -0.92
C LEU A 77 -3.24 12.60 -0.17
N PHE A 78 -3.16 12.89 1.12
CA PHE A 78 -4.33 13.09 1.96
C PHE A 78 -4.52 14.58 2.23
N GLU A 79 -5.63 15.14 1.75
CA GLU A 79 -6.07 16.48 2.10
C GLU A 79 -7.01 16.36 3.30
N SER A 80 -6.51 16.70 4.48
CA SER A 80 -7.17 16.33 5.75
C SER A 80 -8.45 17.11 6.04
N CYS A 81 -8.55 18.38 5.62
CA CYS A 81 -9.71 19.25 5.85
C CYS A 81 -9.57 20.62 5.16
N PHE A 82 -10.65 21.40 5.11
CA PHE A 82 -10.67 22.77 4.59
C PHE A 82 -10.46 23.80 5.71
N ILE A 83 -9.27 24.41 5.80
CA ILE A 83 -8.95 25.40 6.85
C ILE A 83 -9.78 26.70 6.81
N SER A 84 -10.41 26.98 5.67
CA SER A 84 -11.32 28.09 5.46
C SER A 84 -12.78 27.77 5.80
N ASN A 85 -13.10 26.54 6.16
CA ASN A 85 -14.40 26.13 6.66
C ASN A 85 -14.39 26.13 8.19
N ASP A 86 -15.38 26.75 8.83
CA ASP A 86 -15.38 26.95 10.28
C ASP A 86 -15.42 25.65 11.07
N ARG A 87 -16.22 24.66 10.65
CA ARG A 87 -16.33 23.36 11.33
C ARG A 87 -14.99 22.61 11.27
N ASP A 88 -14.45 22.45 10.07
CA ASP A 88 -13.18 21.77 9.82
C ASP A 88 -12.03 22.46 10.58
N CYS A 89 -11.96 23.80 10.50
CA CYS A 89 -10.94 24.61 11.15
C CYS A 89 -11.03 24.52 12.68
N GLN A 90 -12.24 24.57 13.25
CA GLN A 90 -12.44 24.41 14.69
C GLN A 90 -12.07 23.01 15.15
N TRP A 91 -12.50 21.96 14.45
CA TRP A 91 -12.12 20.59 14.78
C TRP A 91 -10.60 20.40 14.74
N LEU A 92 -9.94 20.88 13.69
CA LEU A 92 -8.49 20.80 13.56
C LEU A 92 -7.80 21.54 14.72
N LYS A 93 -8.20 22.78 15.02
CA LYS A 93 -7.66 23.59 16.14
C LYS A 93 -7.83 22.89 17.50
N ASN A 94 -8.94 22.19 17.69
CA ASN A 94 -9.29 21.53 18.95
C ASN A 94 -8.70 20.11 19.11
N GLY A 95 -7.66 19.78 18.34
CA GLY A 95 -6.91 18.53 18.49
C GLY A 95 -7.09 17.53 17.35
N GLY A 96 -7.95 17.81 16.36
CA GLY A 96 -8.18 16.92 15.22
C GLY A 96 -6.91 16.57 14.42
N TYR A 97 -5.88 17.42 14.43
CA TYR A 97 -4.58 17.09 13.81
C TYR A 97 -3.92 15.84 14.42
N LYS A 98 -4.17 15.55 15.70
CA LYS A 98 -3.67 14.34 16.37
C LYS A 98 -4.41 13.11 15.85
N ASP A 99 -5.73 13.22 15.66
CA ASP A 99 -6.54 12.14 15.10
C ASP A 99 -6.07 11.82 13.67
N VAL A 100 -5.82 12.84 12.84
CA VAL A 100 -5.23 12.66 11.50
C VAL A 100 -3.91 11.90 11.57
N ALA A 101 -2.98 12.36 12.42
CA ALA A 101 -1.68 11.70 12.58
C ALA A 101 -1.84 10.24 13.03
N GLN A 102 -2.74 9.98 13.97
CA GLN A 102 -3.03 8.64 14.46
C GLN A 102 -3.58 7.75 13.35
N LYS A 103 -4.52 8.22 12.53
CA LYS A 103 -5.06 7.44 11.39
C LYS A 103 -4.02 7.16 10.31
N ILE A 104 -3.10 8.09 10.06
CA ILE A 104 -1.94 7.82 9.20
C ILE A 104 -1.08 6.70 9.79
N CYS A 105 -0.74 6.78 11.09
CA CYS A 105 0.06 5.76 11.76
C CYS A 105 -0.61 4.38 11.76
N ASP A 106 -1.91 4.32 12.05
CA ASP A 106 -2.67 3.07 12.11
C ASP A 106 -2.81 2.44 10.73
N GLY A 107 -3.13 3.22 9.70
CA GLY A 107 -3.22 2.73 8.33
C GLY A 107 -1.87 2.26 7.77
N VAL A 108 -0.78 3.00 8.03
CA VAL A 108 0.58 2.55 7.63
C VAL A 108 0.96 1.28 8.37
N ARG A 109 0.66 1.16 9.67
CA ARG A 109 0.92 -0.06 10.44
C ARG A 109 0.17 -1.26 9.87
N GLU A 110 -1.14 -1.12 9.60
CA GLU A 110 -1.95 -2.18 9.01
C GLU A 110 -1.44 -2.55 7.61
N TYR A 111 -1.10 -1.57 6.77
CA TYR A 111 -0.53 -1.82 5.45
C TYR A 111 0.77 -2.63 5.54
N LEU A 112 1.72 -2.21 6.39
CA LEU A 112 2.99 -2.92 6.57
C LEU A 112 2.75 -4.34 7.08
N GLN A 113 1.86 -4.54 8.06
CA GLN A 113 1.52 -5.88 8.55
C GLN A 113 0.84 -6.75 7.48
N SER A 114 -0.01 -6.16 6.64
CA SER A 114 -0.65 -6.87 5.53
C SER A 114 0.32 -7.19 4.38
N SER A 115 1.42 -6.44 4.27
CA SER A 115 2.49 -6.65 3.29
C SER A 115 3.52 -7.71 3.73
N LEU A 116 3.51 -8.07 5.02
CA LEU A 116 4.25 -9.22 5.52
C LEU A 116 3.52 -10.49 5.12
N GLU A 117 4.19 -11.32 4.32
CA GLU A 117 3.66 -12.63 3.96
C GLU A 117 3.68 -13.51 5.21
N THR A 118 2.49 -13.86 5.71
CA THR A 118 2.38 -14.73 6.88
C THR A 118 3.00 -16.08 6.55
N THR A 119 4.05 -16.45 7.29
CA THR A 119 4.63 -17.79 7.21
C THR A 119 3.57 -18.81 7.63
N LEU A 120 3.13 -19.65 6.69
CA LEU A 120 2.25 -20.78 6.94
C LEU A 120 2.97 -21.83 7.79
N TYR A 121 4.22 -22.13 7.46
CA TYR A 121 5.08 -23.04 8.20
C TYR A 121 6.55 -22.89 7.79
N LYS A 122 7.45 -23.41 8.64
CA LYS A 122 8.87 -23.53 8.31
C LYS A 122 9.17 -24.88 7.67
N ALA A 123 10.10 -24.90 6.74
CA ALA A 123 10.59 -26.10 6.10
C ALA A 123 12.11 -26.06 5.97
N VAL A 124 12.72 -27.15 5.54
CA VAL A 124 14.10 -27.20 5.05
C VAL A 124 14.11 -27.69 3.61
N VAL A 125 15.11 -27.26 2.84
CA VAL A 125 15.41 -27.88 1.55
C VAL A 125 15.79 -29.34 1.81
N ASN A 126 15.17 -30.25 1.06
CA ASN A 126 15.46 -31.68 1.02
C ASN A 126 15.64 -32.10 -0.45
N ALA A 127 16.75 -31.68 -1.04
CA ALA A 127 17.10 -31.92 -2.44
C ALA A 127 18.46 -32.62 -2.53
N PRO A 128 18.69 -33.53 -3.51
CA PRO A 128 19.99 -34.20 -3.65
C PRO A 128 21.17 -33.23 -3.85
N ASP A 129 20.95 -32.19 -4.66
CA ASP A 129 21.96 -31.17 -4.96
C ASP A 129 21.52 -29.81 -4.40
N PHE A 130 20.82 -29.03 -5.23
CA PHE A 130 20.28 -27.71 -4.91
C PHE A 130 18.83 -27.61 -5.37
N LEU A 131 18.09 -26.70 -4.72
CA LEU A 131 16.73 -26.35 -5.08
C LEU A 131 16.70 -25.02 -5.81
N ASN A 132 16.25 -25.03 -7.07
CA ASN A 132 15.99 -23.79 -7.81
C ASN A 132 14.78 -23.07 -7.21
N VAL A 133 14.95 -21.77 -6.97
CA VAL A 133 13.87 -20.82 -6.68
C VAL A 133 13.54 -20.09 -7.98
N ARG A 134 12.26 -20.02 -8.33
CA ARG A 134 11.76 -19.48 -9.61
C ARG A 134 10.83 -18.29 -9.39
N SER A 135 10.68 -17.46 -10.41
CA SER A 135 9.76 -16.30 -10.33
C SER A 135 8.28 -16.66 -10.33
N GLY A 136 7.93 -17.90 -10.70
CA GLY A 136 6.56 -18.41 -10.71
C GLY A 136 6.49 -19.92 -10.44
N SER A 137 5.28 -20.40 -10.13
CA SER A 137 4.98 -21.82 -9.92
C SER A 137 5.08 -22.59 -11.24
N GLY A 138 6.22 -23.24 -11.48
CA GLY A 138 6.45 -24.04 -12.69
C GLY A 138 7.89 -24.00 -13.20
N THR A 139 8.29 -25.03 -13.95
CA THR A 139 9.65 -25.12 -14.52
C THR A 139 9.90 -24.15 -15.68
N ASN A 140 8.83 -23.59 -16.26
CA ASN A 140 8.90 -22.65 -17.37
C ASN A 140 9.20 -21.20 -16.92
N TYR A 141 9.12 -20.93 -15.62
CA TYR A 141 9.47 -19.62 -15.06
C TYR A 141 10.98 -19.50 -14.84
N PRO A 142 11.57 -18.32 -15.10
CA PRO A 142 12.99 -18.06 -14.83
C PRO A 142 13.43 -18.44 -13.41
N VAL A 143 14.66 -18.96 -13.30
CA VAL A 143 15.32 -19.18 -12.01
C VAL A 143 15.79 -17.83 -11.47
N VAL A 144 15.42 -17.51 -10.22
CA VAL A 144 15.80 -16.28 -9.51
C VAL A 144 16.82 -16.54 -8.39
N GLY A 145 17.10 -17.81 -8.10
CA GLY A 145 18.10 -18.21 -7.11
C GLY A 145 18.19 -19.72 -6.93
N GLN A 146 19.13 -20.15 -6.10
CA GLN A 146 19.37 -21.55 -5.76
C GLN A 146 19.63 -21.68 -4.27
N LEU A 147 19.11 -22.75 -3.67
CA LEU A 147 19.25 -23.04 -2.23
C LEU A 147 19.88 -24.42 -2.05
N ASN A 148 20.86 -24.51 -1.14
CA ASN A 148 21.52 -25.77 -0.82
C ASN A 148 20.62 -26.66 0.05
N ASN A 149 20.86 -27.97 0.01
CA ASN A 149 20.21 -28.92 0.91
C ASN A 149 20.34 -28.49 2.40
N GLY A 150 19.28 -28.66 3.19
CA GLY A 150 19.21 -28.25 4.59
C GLY A 150 18.94 -26.77 4.85
N THR A 151 18.89 -25.91 3.81
CA THR A 151 18.57 -24.49 4.00
C THR A 151 17.16 -24.31 4.59
N SER A 152 17.03 -23.52 5.67
CA SER A 152 15.73 -23.20 6.26
C SER A 152 14.90 -22.30 5.34
N LEU A 153 13.61 -22.60 5.25
CA LEU A 153 12.63 -21.92 4.40
C LEU A 153 11.46 -21.40 5.24
N GLU A 154 10.97 -20.21 4.89
CA GLU A 154 9.67 -19.72 5.34
C GLU A 154 8.66 -19.87 4.21
N ILE A 155 7.74 -20.84 4.35
CA ILE A 155 6.71 -21.09 3.34
C ILE A 155 5.50 -20.21 3.65
N VAL A 156 5.03 -19.49 2.64
CA VAL A 156 3.92 -18.51 2.76
C VAL A 156 2.72 -18.88 1.88
N GLU A 157 2.89 -19.83 0.96
CA GLU A 157 1.82 -20.30 0.08
C GLU A 157 2.12 -21.72 -0.42
N GLU A 158 1.08 -22.53 -0.61
CA GLU A 158 1.14 -23.80 -1.33
C GLU A 158 0.28 -23.72 -2.59
N ASP A 159 0.83 -24.14 -3.72
CA ASP A 159 0.10 -24.29 -4.98
C ASP A 159 -0.29 -25.78 -5.15
N PRO A 160 -1.57 -26.09 -5.45
CA PRO A 160 -2.04 -27.44 -5.78
C PRO A 160 -1.20 -28.16 -6.84
N ALA A 161 -0.50 -27.44 -7.74
CA ALA A 161 0.41 -27.98 -8.74
C ALA A 161 1.76 -28.49 -8.18
N GLY A 162 1.93 -28.53 -6.85
CA GLY A 162 3.12 -29.10 -6.20
C GLY A 162 4.27 -28.11 -6.03
N TRP A 163 3.96 -26.81 -5.93
CA TRP A 163 4.92 -25.75 -5.65
C TRP A 163 4.63 -25.08 -4.32
N VAL A 164 5.66 -24.49 -3.72
CA VAL A 164 5.55 -23.65 -2.54
C VAL A 164 6.16 -22.30 -2.83
N ARG A 165 5.53 -21.24 -2.33
CA ARG A 165 6.11 -19.90 -2.35
C ARG A 165 6.85 -19.66 -1.04
N ILE A 166 8.07 -19.18 -1.17
CA ILE A 166 9.02 -18.92 -0.11
C ILE A 166 9.18 -17.41 0.02
N SER A 167 9.14 -16.89 1.25
CA SER A 167 9.48 -15.48 1.56
C SER A 167 10.96 -15.30 1.90
N SER A 168 11.59 -16.33 2.48
CA SER A 168 12.97 -16.32 2.96
C SER A 168 13.65 -17.70 2.77
N PRO A 169 14.93 -17.76 2.36
CA PRO A 169 15.88 -16.65 2.22
C PRO A 169 15.84 -15.95 0.86
N ILE A 170 15.24 -16.57 -0.15
CA ILE A 170 15.05 -15.98 -1.49
C ILE A 170 13.56 -16.01 -1.78
N LYS A 171 12.98 -14.84 -2.04
CA LYS A 171 11.56 -14.74 -2.41
C LYS A 171 11.34 -15.39 -3.76
N GLY A 172 10.41 -16.35 -3.84
CA GLY A 172 10.03 -17.01 -5.09
C GLY A 172 9.39 -18.37 -4.87
N TRP A 173 9.32 -19.18 -5.91
CA TRP A 173 8.65 -20.46 -5.95
C TRP A 173 9.63 -21.62 -6.03
N ALA A 174 9.42 -22.66 -5.25
CA ALA A 174 10.22 -23.88 -5.30
C ALA A 174 9.33 -25.12 -5.36
N ALA A 175 9.85 -26.22 -5.92
CA ALA A 175 9.10 -27.47 -6.02
C ALA A 175 8.91 -28.09 -4.62
N LYS A 176 7.65 -28.28 -4.20
CA LYS A 176 7.27 -28.75 -2.86
C LYS A 176 7.92 -30.08 -2.50
N ARG A 177 8.06 -30.98 -3.48
CA ARG A 177 8.65 -32.32 -3.29
C ARG A 177 10.10 -32.32 -2.80
N TYR A 178 10.80 -31.19 -2.93
CA TYR A 178 12.17 -31.01 -2.44
C TYR A 178 12.23 -30.16 -1.16
N THR A 179 11.12 -30.11 -0.41
CA THR A 179 11.04 -29.42 0.88
C THR A 179 10.51 -30.38 1.94
N GLN A 180 10.99 -30.22 3.17
CA GLN A 180 10.52 -30.97 4.33
C GLN A 180 10.02 -30.00 5.39
N ARG A 181 8.73 -30.06 5.72
CA ARG A 181 8.11 -29.24 6.76
C ARG A 181 8.69 -29.58 8.14
N LEU A 182 8.96 -28.55 8.94
CA LEU A 182 9.40 -28.68 10.33
C LEU A 182 8.20 -28.59 11.29
N GLY A 183 8.24 -29.38 12.38
CA GLY A 183 7.24 -29.32 13.45
C GLY A 183 5.88 -29.95 13.12
N ALA A 184 5.87 -31.00 12.31
CA ALA A 184 4.72 -31.89 12.14
C ALA A 184 4.69 -32.97 13.23
#